data_AF-A0A9D2ICW1-F1
#
_entry.id   AF-A0A9D2ICW1-F1
#
_cell.length_a   1.000
_cell.length_b   1.000
_cell.length_c   1.000
_cell.angle_alpha   90.00
_cell.angle_beta   90.00
_cell.angle_gamma   90.00
#
_symmetry.space_group_name_H-M   'P 1'
#
loop_
_entity.id
_entity.type
_entity.pdbx_description
1 polymer ?
#
loop_
_entity_poly.entity_id
_entity_poly.type
_entity_poly.pdbx_seq_one_letter_code
_entity_poly.pdbx_strand_id
1 'polypeptide(L)'
;MSDKNRVRGKPKVTTVISIIILFASIVALALLLGVWMSTDGMTITRRVYYEGTELGGGAGELRLHSGENYFEIVSIDSVIGVPEYEVTITPNGKQSFYYTVDENPYSFARMGDVTEYFKTRKESNGFYIELPASYTAKNYFESVYPGRELSVPYEEMAEDAEYFVLTVSFDDGYKVSCAFGVQDFLRMILLDSSGIVF
;
A
#
# COMPACT_ATOMS: atom_id res chain seq x y z
N MET A 1 39.50 -73.51 -6.86
CA MET A 1 38.12 -73.23 -7.35
C MET A 1 37.36 -72.57 -6.22
N SER A 2 36.86 -71.37 -6.47
CA SER A 2 36.22 -70.47 -5.51
C SER A 2 34.75 -70.82 -5.36
N ASP A 3 34.22 -70.91 -4.15
CA ASP A 3 32.80 -70.65 -3.93
C ASP A 3 32.59 -69.92 -2.61
N LYS A 4 32.36 -68.60 -2.72
CA LYS A 4 32.01 -67.72 -1.61
C LYS A 4 30.49 -67.85 -1.41
N ASN A 5 30.10 -68.64 -0.41
CA ASN A 5 28.72 -68.69 0.05
C ASN A 5 28.29 -67.32 0.61
N ARG A 6 27.54 -66.59 -0.20
CA ARG A 6 26.97 -65.27 0.11
C ARG A 6 25.74 -65.48 0.99
N VAL A 7 25.89 -65.36 2.31
CA VAL A 7 24.76 -65.31 3.24
C VAL A 7 23.95 -64.04 2.93
N ARG A 8 22.83 -64.19 2.21
CA ARG A 8 21.81 -63.14 2.13
C ARG A 8 21.09 -63.07 3.48
N GLY A 9 21.56 -62.19 4.35
CA GLY A 9 20.82 -61.84 5.57
C GLY A 9 19.47 -61.25 5.17
N LYS A 10 18.38 -61.88 5.61
CA LYS A 10 17.04 -61.29 5.54
C LYS A 10 17.12 -59.92 6.21
N PRO A 11 16.62 -58.82 5.60
CA PRO A 11 16.62 -57.54 6.29
C PRO A 11 15.86 -57.74 7.59
N LYS A 12 16.53 -57.47 8.71
CA LYS A 12 15.90 -57.54 10.03
C LYS A 12 14.66 -56.66 9.95
N VAL A 13 13.54 -57.11 10.51
CA VAL A 13 12.24 -56.41 10.44
C VAL A 13 12.38 -54.92 10.79
N THR A 14 13.34 -54.57 11.65
CA THR A 14 13.78 -53.20 11.97
C THR A 14 14.22 -52.38 10.75
N THR A 15 15.00 -52.93 9.82
CA THR A 15 15.47 -52.26 8.60
C THR A 15 14.33 -51.95 7.64
N VAL A 16 13.36 -52.87 7.49
CA VAL A 16 12.18 -52.65 6.63
C VAL A 16 11.29 -51.55 7.21
N ILE A 17 11.07 -51.56 8.53
CA ILE A 17 10.31 -50.52 9.23
C ILE A 17 11.01 -49.16 9.11
N SER A 18 12.34 -49.10 9.26
CA SER A 18 13.09 -47.84 9.09
C SER A 18 12.97 -47.25 7.69
N ILE A 19 12.95 -48.08 6.64
CA ILE A 19 12.77 -47.61 5.26
C ILE A 19 11.37 -47.02 5.05
N ILE A 20 10.34 -47.68 5.60
CA ILE A 20 8.95 -47.20 5.48
C ILE A 20 8.79 -45.85 6.20
N ILE A 21 9.35 -45.71 7.40
CA ILE A 21 9.30 -44.44 8.15
C ILE A 21 10.06 -43.33 7.40
N LEU A 22 11.22 -43.64 6.81
CA LEU A 22 12.00 -42.68 6.03
C LEU A 22 11.24 -42.22 4.78
N PHE A 23 10.54 -43.12 4.10
CA PHE A 23 9.76 -42.75 2.92
C PHE A 23 8.55 -41.89 3.31
N ALA A 24 7.86 -42.23 4.41
CA ALA A 24 6.76 -41.45 4.93
C ALA A 24 7.18 -40.04 5.36
N SER A 25 8.38 -39.89 5.96
CA SER A 25 8.90 -38.58 6.34
C SER A 25 9.30 -37.71 5.15
N ILE A 26 9.86 -38.30 4.09
CA ILE A 26 10.16 -37.58 2.84
C ILE A 26 8.86 -37.09 2.17
N VAL A 27 7.83 -37.92 2.10
CA VAL A 27 6.53 -37.55 1.53
C VAL A 27 5.87 -36.45 2.37
N ALA A 28 5.87 -36.57 3.70
CA ALA A 28 5.34 -35.55 4.59
C ALA A 28 6.10 -34.21 4.45
N LEU A 29 7.43 -34.26 4.32
CA LEU A 29 8.25 -33.06 4.09
C LEU A 29 7.95 -32.44 2.72
N ALA A 30 7.77 -33.23 1.66
CA ALA A 30 7.39 -32.75 0.34
C ALA A 30 5.99 -32.10 0.35
N LEU A 31 5.04 -32.65 1.11
CA LEU A 31 3.70 -32.06 1.29
C LEU A 31 3.77 -30.77 2.10
N LEU A 32 4.55 -30.73 3.18
CA LEU A 32 4.75 -29.52 3.99
C LEU A 32 5.47 -28.42 3.20
N LEU A 33 6.49 -28.77 2.42
CA LEU A 33 7.17 -27.84 1.52
C LEU A 33 6.27 -27.41 0.37
N GLY A 34 5.43 -28.30 -0.15
CA GLY A 34 4.42 -27.96 -1.16
C GLY A 34 3.38 -26.98 -0.62
N VAL A 35 2.89 -27.20 0.60
CA VAL A 35 1.99 -26.25 1.29
C VAL A 35 2.72 -24.94 1.57
N TRP A 36 3.95 -24.97 2.08
CA TRP A 36 4.73 -23.77 2.37
C TRP A 36 5.06 -22.94 1.10
N MET A 37 5.42 -23.59 0.00
CA MET A 37 5.58 -22.94 -1.31
C MET A 37 4.24 -22.42 -1.88
N SER A 38 3.12 -23.06 -1.53
CA SER A 38 1.78 -22.60 -1.92
C SER A 38 1.29 -21.42 -1.07
N THR A 39 1.82 -21.24 0.15
CA THR A 39 1.38 -20.18 1.07
C THR A 39 2.25 -18.92 1.02
N ASP A 40 3.54 -19.02 0.66
CA ASP A 40 4.49 -17.89 0.78
C ASP A 40 5.04 -17.33 -0.55
N GLY A 41 4.55 -17.69 -1.74
CA GLY A 41 5.23 -17.20 -2.96
C GLY A 41 4.67 -17.48 -4.35
N MET A 42 3.38 -17.72 -4.52
CA MET A 42 2.78 -17.65 -5.86
C MET A 42 2.59 -16.19 -6.24
N THR A 43 3.65 -15.64 -6.84
CA THR A 43 3.71 -14.54 -7.82
C THR A 43 2.79 -13.36 -7.54
N ILE A 44 3.36 -12.19 -7.25
CA ILE A 44 2.66 -10.89 -7.28
C ILE A 44 1.91 -10.80 -8.61
N THR A 45 0.61 -11.12 -8.61
CA THR A 45 -0.22 -11.16 -9.81
C THR A 45 -0.83 -9.80 -10.10
N ARG A 46 -0.69 -8.83 -9.19
CA ARG A 46 -1.36 -7.53 -9.28
C ARG A 46 -0.38 -6.42 -9.01
N ARG A 47 -0.45 -5.40 -9.86
CA ARG A 47 0.42 -4.23 -9.83
C ARG A 47 -0.41 -2.99 -9.99
N VAL A 48 -0.08 -1.96 -9.24
CA VAL A 48 -0.73 -0.66 -9.32
C VAL A 48 0.24 0.30 -9.98
N TYR A 49 -0.21 1.04 -10.98
CA TYR A 49 0.59 1.98 -11.74
C TYR A 49 0.01 3.39 -11.66
N TYR A 50 0.88 4.38 -11.61
CA TYR A 50 0.55 5.78 -11.80
C TYR A 50 1.53 6.37 -12.82
N GLU A 51 1.01 6.97 -13.90
CA GLU A 51 1.83 7.52 -15.00
C GLU A 51 2.90 6.53 -15.51
N GLY A 52 2.55 5.23 -15.59
CA GLY A 52 3.45 4.17 -16.04
C GLY A 52 4.48 3.71 -14.99
N THR A 53 4.48 4.28 -13.79
CA THR A 53 5.36 3.89 -12.67
C THR A 53 4.64 2.95 -11.71
N GLU A 54 5.24 1.78 -11.45
CA GLU A 54 4.70 0.77 -10.51
C GLU A 54 4.83 1.25 -9.06
N LEU A 55 3.73 1.23 -8.30
CA LEU A 55 3.71 1.57 -6.88
C LEU A 55 4.31 0.43 -6.04
N GLY A 56 5.00 0.77 -4.94
CA GLY A 56 5.53 -0.20 -3.97
C GLY A 56 6.85 -0.89 -4.34
N GLY A 57 7.30 -0.80 -5.60
CA GLY A 57 8.54 -1.41 -6.12
C GLY A 57 9.80 -0.53 -6.09
N GLY A 58 9.90 0.42 -5.17
CA GLY A 58 10.93 1.48 -5.22
C GLY A 58 10.54 2.65 -6.13
N ALA A 59 9.23 2.88 -6.29
CA ALA A 59 8.70 4.09 -6.88
C ALA A 59 9.41 5.32 -6.28
N GLY A 60 9.83 6.25 -7.13
CA GLY A 60 10.26 7.58 -6.69
C GLY A 60 9.13 8.33 -6.01
N GLU A 61 9.38 9.59 -5.63
CA GLU A 61 8.37 10.43 -4.98
C GLU A 61 7.08 10.51 -5.82
N LEU A 62 5.95 10.03 -5.26
CA LEU A 62 4.66 10.09 -5.93
C LEU A 62 4.06 11.50 -5.73
N ARG A 63 3.79 12.19 -6.83
CA ARG A 63 3.16 13.52 -6.82
C ARG A 63 1.88 13.50 -7.62
N LEU A 64 0.79 13.87 -6.96
CA LEU A 64 -0.49 14.08 -7.63
C LEU A 64 -0.60 15.52 -8.10
N HIS A 65 -1.11 15.70 -9.31
CA HIS A 65 -1.43 17.01 -9.85
C HIS A 65 -2.88 17.37 -9.57
N SER A 66 -3.18 18.66 -9.70
CA SER A 66 -4.55 19.14 -9.75
C SER A 66 -5.31 18.51 -10.93
N GLY A 67 -6.56 18.13 -10.71
CA GLY A 67 -7.41 17.46 -11.69
C GLY A 67 -7.50 15.95 -11.47
N GLU A 68 -7.76 15.23 -12.55
CA GLU A 68 -7.89 13.77 -12.52
C GLU A 68 -6.52 13.08 -12.52
N ASN A 69 -6.31 12.19 -11.55
CA ASN A 69 -5.14 11.35 -11.40
C ASN A 69 -5.59 9.89 -11.52
N TYR A 70 -5.26 9.22 -12.64
CA TYR A 70 -5.65 7.84 -12.88
C TYR A 70 -4.58 6.85 -12.41
N PHE A 71 -5.02 5.83 -11.70
CA PHE A 71 -4.22 4.71 -11.24
C PHE A 71 -4.71 3.45 -11.92
N GLU A 72 -3.83 2.78 -12.65
CA GLU A 72 -4.13 1.52 -13.34
C GLU A 72 -3.81 0.34 -12.43
N ILE A 73 -4.70 -0.64 -12.39
CA ILE A 73 -4.49 -1.93 -11.72
C ILE A 73 -4.39 -3.00 -12.79
N VAL A 74 -3.21 -3.60 -12.88
CA VAL A 74 -2.93 -4.68 -13.84
C VAL A 74 -2.88 -6.00 -13.11
N SER A 75 -3.75 -6.93 -13.52
CA SER A 75 -3.65 -8.34 -13.15
C SER A 75 -2.89 -9.10 -14.24
N ILE A 76 -1.81 -9.77 -13.85
CA ILE A 76 -1.02 -10.65 -14.71
C ILE A 76 -1.80 -11.96 -14.97
N ASP A 77 -2.73 -12.32 -14.08
CA ASP A 77 -3.63 -13.43 -14.30
C ASP A 77 -4.82 -12.98 -15.18
N SER A 78 -4.64 -13.14 -16.50
CA SER A 78 -5.65 -12.82 -17.51
C SER A 78 -6.96 -13.62 -17.40
N VAL A 79 -6.99 -14.70 -16.60
CA VAL A 79 -8.17 -15.58 -16.47
C VAL A 79 -9.15 -15.04 -15.42
N ILE A 80 -8.65 -14.35 -14.39
CA ILE A 80 -9.44 -13.93 -13.22
C ILE A 80 -9.85 -12.45 -13.31
N GLY A 81 -9.25 -11.68 -14.22
CA GLY A 81 -9.46 -10.23 -14.29
C GLY A 81 -8.84 -9.51 -13.10
N VAL A 82 -9.20 -8.23 -12.92
CA VAL A 82 -8.80 -7.47 -11.73
C VAL A 82 -9.75 -7.83 -10.59
N PRO A 83 -9.26 -8.36 -9.45
CA PRO A 83 -10.13 -8.68 -8.33
C PRO A 83 -10.65 -7.41 -7.66
N GLU A 84 -11.62 -7.61 -6.76
CA GLU A 84 -12.13 -6.51 -5.97
C GLU A 84 -11.01 -5.88 -5.13
N TYR A 85 -11.03 -4.56 -5.07
CA TYR A 85 -10.07 -3.77 -4.34
C TYR A 85 -10.76 -2.61 -3.64
N GLU A 86 -10.11 -2.06 -2.62
CA GLU A 86 -10.49 -0.88 -1.87
C GLU A 86 -9.34 0.13 -1.90
N VAL A 87 -9.67 1.41 -1.99
CA VAL A 87 -8.71 2.51 -1.96
C VAL A 87 -8.91 3.26 -0.66
N THR A 88 -7.84 3.37 0.11
CA THR A 88 -7.80 4.12 1.37
C THR A 88 -6.68 5.14 1.32
N ILE A 89 -6.92 6.35 1.80
CA ILE A 89 -5.92 7.40 1.96
C ILE A 89 -5.85 7.78 3.44
N THR A 90 -4.66 7.74 4.00
CA THR A 90 -4.39 8.13 5.39
C THR A 90 -3.27 9.15 5.47
N PRO A 91 -3.18 9.93 6.57
CA PRO A 91 -2.01 10.76 6.84
C PRO A 91 -0.73 9.91 6.91
N ASN A 92 0.34 10.40 6.30
CA ASN A 92 1.66 9.78 6.42
C ASN A 92 2.23 10.06 7.81
N GLY A 93 2.33 9.02 8.64
CA GLY A 93 2.87 9.12 10.00
C GLY A 93 4.33 9.61 10.07
N LYS A 94 5.09 9.56 8.96
CA LYS A 94 6.45 10.14 8.88
C LYS A 94 6.43 11.67 8.77
N GLN A 95 5.36 12.24 8.23
CA GLN A 95 5.16 13.69 8.04
C GLN A 95 4.12 14.20 9.03
N SER A 96 4.43 14.08 10.32
CA SER A 96 3.50 14.38 11.41
C SER A 96 3.74 15.77 12.00
N PHE A 97 2.65 16.48 12.29
CA PHE A 97 2.64 17.75 13.03
C PHE A 97 1.38 17.82 13.89
N TYR A 98 1.36 18.80 14.81
CA TYR A 98 0.18 19.13 15.61
C TYR A 98 -0.49 20.38 15.06
N TYR A 99 -1.81 20.43 15.16
CA TYR A 99 -2.63 21.59 14.80
C TYR A 99 -3.77 21.73 15.82
N THR A 100 -4.46 22.86 15.83
CA THR A 100 -5.64 23.05 16.68
C THR A 100 -6.91 23.28 15.86
N VAL A 101 -8.03 22.79 16.39
CA VAL A 101 -9.39 23.02 15.89
C VAL A 101 -10.20 23.56 17.07
N ASP A 102 -10.58 24.84 17.01
CA ASP A 102 -11.21 25.59 18.10
C ASP A 102 -10.49 25.36 19.43
N GLU A 103 -9.20 25.66 19.42
CA GLU A 103 -8.27 25.54 20.56
C GLU A 103 -7.97 24.10 21.02
N ASN A 104 -8.64 23.07 20.48
CA ASN A 104 -8.37 21.68 20.84
C ASN A 104 -7.20 21.12 20.00
N PRO A 105 -6.19 20.47 20.60
CA PRO A 105 -5.04 19.95 19.88
C PRO A 105 -5.36 18.61 19.17
N TYR A 106 -4.88 18.50 17.93
CA TYR A 106 -4.96 17.31 17.09
C TYR A 106 -3.59 16.97 16.52
N SER A 107 -3.42 15.71 16.12
CA SER A 107 -2.22 15.23 15.43
C SER A 107 -2.60 14.80 14.03
N PHE A 108 -1.89 15.34 13.03
CA PHE A 108 -2.14 15.02 11.63
C PHE A 108 -2.01 13.52 11.37
N ALA A 109 -0.97 12.86 11.91
CA ALA A 109 -0.78 11.42 11.78
C ALA A 109 -1.91 10.55 12.39
N ARG A 110 -2.84 11.14 13.15
CA ARG A 110 -3.93 10.43 13.83
C ARG A 110 -5.33 10.75 13.28
N MET A 111 -5.45 11.45 12.15
CA MET A 111 -6.75 11.77 11.55
C MET A 111 -7.52 10.53 11.06
N GLY A 112 -6.84 9.39 10.87
CA GLY A 112 -7.47 8.15 10.42
C GLY A 112 -7.63 8.11 8.90
N ASP A 113 -8.71 7.50 8.42
CA ASP A 113 -9.06 7.45 7.00
C ASP A 113 -9.59 8.82 6.55
N VAL A 114 -8.95 9.40 5.53
CA VAL A 114 -9.29 10.71 4.95
C VAL A 114 -9.67 10.59 3.47
N THR A 115 -9.99 9.38 2.99
CA THR A 115 -10.29 9.10 1.57
C THR A 115 -11.41 9.97 1.01
N GLU A 116 -12.41 10.29 1.82
CA GLU A 116 -13.56 11.11 1.39
C GLU A 116 -13.18 12.51 0.89
N TYR A 117 -12.05 13.07 1.37
CA TYR A 117 -11.57 14.40 0.98
C TYR A 117 -10.82 14.41 -0.36
N PHE A 118 -10.60 13.23 -0.97
CA PHE A 118 -9.84 13.05 -2.21
C PHE A 118 -10.69 12.65 -3.43
N LYS A 119 -12.03 12.71 -3.32
CA LYS A 119 -12.97 12.41 -4.43
C LYS A 119 -12.58 11.18 -5.25
N THR A 120 -12.46 10.04 -4.59
CA THR A 120 -12.04 8.81 -5.25
C THR A 120 -13.17 8.20 -6.10
N ARG A 121 -12.84 7.71 -7.30
CA ARG A 121 -13.78 7.00 -8.19
C ARG A 121 -13.18 5.68 -8.65
N LYS A 122 -13.81 4.56 -8.27
CA LYS A 122 -13.38 3.22 -8.68
C LYS A 122 -13.83 2.89 -10.10
N GLU A 123 -12.99 2.14 -10.81
CA GLU A 123 -13.28 1.52 -12.09
C GLU A 123 -12.88 0.04 -12.09
N SER A 124 -13.19 -0.71 -13.15
CA SER A 124 -12.92 -2.15 -13.20
C SER A 124 -11.43 -2.49 -13.22
N ASN A 125 -10.59 -1.61 -13.77
CA ASN A 125 -9.15 -1.85 -13.96
C ASN A 125 -8.29 -0.75 -13.33
N GLY A 126 -8.83 0.02 -12.39
CA GLY A 126 -8.14 1.19 -11.87
C GLY A 126 -9.08 2.14 -11.15
N PHE A 127 -8.56 3.27 -10.69
CA PHE A 127 -9.35 4.27 -9.99
C PHE A 127 -8.80 5.67 -10.28
N TYR A 128 -9.65 6.66 -10.05
CA TYR A 128 -9.30 8.07 -10.12
C TYR A 128 -9.23 8.67 -8.72
N ILE A 129 -8.29 9.61 -8.55
CA ILE A 129 -8.28 10.61 -7.50
C ILE A 129 -8.45 11.97 -8.18
N GLU A 130 -9.51 12.70 -7.84
CA GLU A 130 -9.75 14.04 -8.40
C GLU A 130 -9.42 15.13 -7.38
N LEU A 131 -8.36 15.88 -7.65
CA LEU A 131 -7.96 17.02 -6.83
C LEU A 131 -8.48 18.32 -7.45
N PRO A 132 -9.14 19.22 -6.69
CA PRO A 132 -9.50 20.53 -7.23
C PRO A 132 -8.23 21.33 -7.60
N ALA A 133 -8.37 22.26 -8.55
CA ALA A 133 -7.28 23.10 -9.05
C ALA A 133 -6.53 23.91 -7.97
N SER A 134 -7.15 24.09 -6.81
CA SER A 134 -6.60 24.78 -5.65
C SER A 134 -6.51 23.84 -4.44
N TYR A 135 -6.08 22.59 -4.62
CA TYR A 135 -5.91 21.65 -3.50
C TYR A 135 -4.66 21.97 -2.68
N THR A 136 -4.78 22.97 -1.80
CA THR A 136 -3.76 23.39 -0.83
C THR A 136 -4.04 22.81 0.55
N ALA A 137 -3.04 22.80 1.43
CA ALA A 137 -3.19 22.39 2.83
C ALA A 137 -4.29 23.19 3.53
N LYS A 138 -4.38 24.49 3.26
CA LYS A 138 -5.44 25.36 3.78
C LYS A 138 -6.83 24.87 3.35
N ASN A 139 -7.05 24.69 2.06
CA ASN A 139 -8.35 24.26 1.54
C ASN A 139 -8.69 22.82 1.96
N TYR A 140 -7.68 21.95 2.10
CA TYR A 140 -7.83 20.63 2.68
C TYR A 140 -8.36 20.71 4.12
N PHE A 141 -7.69 21.43 5.02
CA PHE A 141 -8.14 21.54 6.41
C PHE A 141 -9.50 22.26 6.54
N GLU A 142 -9.79 23.26 5.70
CA GLU A 142 -11.11 23.89 5.63
C GLU A 142 -12.21 22.91 5.18
N SER A 143 -11.88 21.95 4.30
CA SER A 143 -12.83 20.92 3.88
C SER A 143 -13.08 19.86 4.98
N VAL A 144 -12.05 19.53 5.76
CA VAL A 144 -12.15 18.58 6.89
C VAL A 144 -12.90 19.20 8.07
N TYR A 145 -12.67 20.48 8.34
CA TYR A 145 -13.25 21.19 9.49
C TYR A 145 -14.03 22.43 9.03
N PRO A 146 -15.16 22.27 8.31
CA PRO A 146 -15.88 23.38 7.73
C PRO A 146 -16.40 24.34 8.81
N GLY A 147 -16.02 25.62 8.69
CA GLY A 147 -16.47 26.69 9.58
C GLY A 147 -15.86 26.67 10.99
N ARG A 148 -14.77 25.91 11.20
CA ARG A 148 -14.05 25.84 12.48
C ARG A 148 -12.82 26.74 12.46
N GLU A 149 -12.40 27.20 13.64
CA GLU A 149 -11.15 27.96 13.77
C GLU A 149 -9.95 27.01 13.74
N LEU A 150 -9.00 27.26 12.85
CA LEU A 150 -7.86 26.38 12.59
C LEU A 150 -6.53 27.10 12.83
N SER A 151 -5.65 26.46 13.60
CA SER A 151 -4.23 26.84 13.68
C SER A 151 -3.37 25.67 13.23
N VAL A 152 -2.83 25.78 12.02
CA VAL A 152 -1.98 24.76 11.38
C VAL A 152 -0.59 25.37 11.18
N PRO A 153 0.50 24.66 11.51
CA PRO A 153 1.87 25.20 11.42
C PRO A 153 2.38 25.16 9.98
N TYR A 154 1.73 25.88 9.05
CA TYR A 154 2.05 25.83 7.62
C TYR A 154 3.49 26.20 7.30
N GLU A 155 4.12 27.08 8.09
CA GLU A 155 5.51 27.50 7.91
C GLU A 155 6.53 26.41 8.29
N GLU A 156 6.12 25.42 9.10
CA GLU A 156 6.96 24.30 9.51
C GLU A 156 6.77 23.07 8.61
N MET A 157 5.77 23.11 7.72
CA MET A 157 5.49 22.06 6.77
C MET A 157 6.49 22.13 5.60
N ALA A 158 7.03 20.98 5.18
CA ALA A 158 7.93 20.88 4.03
C ALA A 158 7.14 20.83 2.72
N GLU A 159 7.46 21.71 1.76
CA GLU A 159 6.76 21.82 0.48
C GLU A 159 6.75 20.49 -0.30
N ASP A 160 7.87 19.79 -0.24
CA ASP A 160 8.09 18.54 -0.93
C ASP A 160 7.82 17.31 -0.03
N ALA A 161 7.03 17.42 1.04
CA ALA A 161 6.70 16.25 1.85
C ALA A 161 5.52 15.44 1.27
N GLU A 162 5.64 14.12 1.39
CA GLU A 162 4.57 13.17 1.11
C GLU A 162 3.64 13.06 2.32
N TYR A 163 2.67 13.98 2.43
CA TYR A 163 1.78 14.07 3.58
C TYR A 163 0.75 12.94 3.70
N PHE A 164 0.55 12.15 2.66
CA PHE A 164 -0.48 11.12 2.63
C PHE A 164 0.08 9.77 2.22
N VAL A 165 -0.63 8.71 2.58
CA VAL A 165 -0.35 7.33 2.14
C VAL A 165 -1.61 6.82 1.45
N LEU A 166 -1.45 6.49 0.17
CA LEU A 166 -2.43 5.74 -0.60
C LEU A 166 -2.21 4.26 -0.32
N THR A 167 -3.29 3.53 -0.02
CA THR A 167 -3.29 2.07 0.14
C THR A 167 -4.39 1.47 -0.71
N VAL A 168 -4.00 0.57 -1.62
CA VAL A 168 -4.90 -0.28 -2.39
C VAL A 168 -4.92 -1.65 -1.71
N SER A 169 -6.05 -2.04 -1.16
CA SER A 169 -6.25 -3.34 -0.51
C SER A 169 -7.07 -4.25 -1.41
N PHE A 170 -6.65 -5.49 -1.60
CA PHE A 170 -7.38 -6.49 -2.39
C PHE A 170 -8.14 -7.45 -1.46
N ASP A 171 -9.17 -8.09 -1.98
CA ASP A 171 -10.05 -9.05 -1.28
C ASP A 171 -9.30 -10.22 -0.62
N ASP A 172 -8.19 -10.65 -1.22
CA ASP A 172 -7.30 -11.69 -0.70
C ASP A 172 -6.35 -11.21 0.41
N GLY A 173 -6.43 -9.94 0.80
CA GLY A 173 -5.62 -9.34 1.86
C GLY A 173 -4.28 -8.77 1.37
N TYR A 174 -3.93 -8.89 0.08
CA TYR A 174 -2.77 -8.22 -0.49
C TYR A 174 -2.96 -6.70 -0.46
N LYS A 175 -1.87 -5.95 -0.22
CA LYS A 175 -1.90 -4.49 -0.14
C LYS A 175 -0.73 -3.87 -0.87
N VAL A 176 -1.01 -2.80 -1.61
CA VAL A 176 -0.02 -1.91 -2.20
C VAL A 176 -0.16 -0.55 -1.54
N SER A 177 0.90 -0.04 -0.92
CA SER A 177 0.90 1.27 -0.27
C SER A 177 2.01 2.15 -0.82
N CYS A 178 1.72 3.43 -1.01
CA CYS A 178 2.68 4.43 -1.47
C CYS A 178 2.39 5.76 -0.77
N ALA A 179 3.44 6.39 -0.24
CA ALA A 179 3.34 7.76 0.25
C ALA A 179 3.28 8.71 -0.95
N PHE A 180 2.52 9.80 -0.85
CA PHE A 180 2.42 10.79 -1.90
C PHE A 180 2.29 12.21 -1.37
N GLY A 181 2.78 13.16 -2.18
CA GLY A 181 2.54 14.59 -2.03
C GLY A 181 1.58 15.11 -3.09
N VAL A 182 1.11 16.34 -2.90
CA VAL A 182 0.34 17.08 -3.93
C VAL A 182 1.19 18.24 -4.41
N GLN A 183 1.32 18.42 -5.73
CA GLN A 183 2.28 19.32 -6.37
C GLN A 183 2.20 20.79 -5.88
N ASP A 184 1.02 21.26 -5.50
CA ASP A 184 0.79 22.64 -5.03
C ASP A 184 0.29 22.69 -3.57
N PHE A 185 0.56 21.67 -2.75
CA PHE A 185 -0.06 21.52 -1.43
C PHE A 185 0.24 22.70 -0.49
N LEU A 186 1.49 23.12 -0.41
CA LEU A 186 1.90 24.27 0.41
C LEU A 186 1.95 25.59 -0.35
N ARG A 187 1.44 25.62 -1.59
CA ARG A 187 1.39 26.86 -2.36
C ARG A 187 0.41 27.82 -1.68
N MET A 188 0.93 28.61 -0.75
CA MET A 188 0.20 29.71 -0.16
C MET A 188 -0.18 30.62 -1.30
N ILE A 189 -1.49 30.87 -1.44
CA ILE A 189 -1.94 32.00 -2.23
C ILE A 189 -1.29 33.20 -1.55
N LEU A 190 -0.20 33.72 -2.13
CA LEU A 190 0.20 35.11 -1.94
C LEU A 190 -0.98 35.93 -2.44
N LEU A 191 -2.00 36.08 -1.59
CA LEU A 191 -2.97 37.14 -1.74
C LEU A 191 -2.15 38.40 -1.60
N ASP A 192 -1.95 39.04 -2.74
CA ASP A 192 -1.42 40.37 -2.90
C ASP A 192 -1.79 41.25 -1.70
N SER A 193 -0.79 41.80 -1.03
CA SER A 193 -0.96 42.77 0.06
C SER A 193 -1.59 44.10 -0.42
N SER A 194 -2.05 44.20 -1.67
CA SER A 194 -2.77 45.37 -2.17
C SER A 194 -4.22 45.39 -1.67
N GLY A 195 -4.43 45.80 -0.42
CA GLY A 195 -5.78 46.01 0.08
C GLY A 195 -5.98 46.39 1.54
N ILE A 196 -4.97 46.89 2.26
CA ILE A 196 -5.23 47.64 3.50
C ILE A 196 -5.33 49.12 3.12
N VAL A 197 -6.55 49.65 3.11
CA VAL A 197 -6.79 51.10 3.15
C VAL A 197 -7.26 51.42 4.57
N PHE A 198 -6.52 52.31 5.24
CA PHE A 198 -6.81 52.84 6.57
C PHE A 198 -8.08 53.70 6.59
#